data_AF-T0H7N1-F1
#
_entry.id   AF-T0H7N1-F1
#
_cell.length_a   1.000
_cell.length_b   1.000
_cell.length_c   1.000
_cell.angle_alpha   90.00
_cell.angle_beta   90.00
_cell.angle_gamma   90.00
#
_symmetry.space_group_name_H-M   'P 1'
#
loop_
_entity.id
_entity.type
_entity.pdbx_description
1 polymer ?
#
loop_
_entity_poly.entity_id
_entity_poly.type
_entity_poly.pdbx_seq_one_letter_code
_entity_poly.pdbx_strand_id
1 'polypeptide(L)'
;MGGLKIGEPVPEGSGWAERGAQVSEACRTISSPGYPGAYAIVTGGKVQRITIGQRSTAELAEGIGVGASEAEVRKWFAGFREDPHEYEDAPAKYLTAPNAGSGSSALRFEIGKDGRVKMIHVGLMPVLAYVEGCA
;
A
#
# COMPACT_ATOMS: atom_id res chain seq x y z
N MET A 1 9.34 -7.39 -6.32
CA MET A 1 7.88 -7.67 -6.28
C MET A 1 7.38 -8.28 -7.59
N GLY A 2 8.08 -9.28 -8.17
CA GLY A 2 7.60 -10.02 -9.34
C GLY A 2 7.28 -9.17 -10.58
N GLY A 3 7.93 -8.00 -10.72
CA GLY A 3 7.72 -7.08 -11.84
C GLY A 3 6.48 -6.17 -11.76
N LEU A 4 5.68 -6.20 -10.68
CA LEU A 4 4.55 -5.28 -10.56
C LEU A 4 5.00 -3.82 -10.59
N LYS A 5 4.29 -3.00 -11.38
CA LYS A 5 4.52 -1.55 -11.52
C LYS A 5 3.18 -0.83 -11.54
N ILE A 6 3.09 0.29 -10.82
CA ILE A 6 1.89 1.12 -10.80
C ILE A 6 1.63 1.68 -12.20
N GLY A 7 0.37 1.61 -12.65
CA GLY A 7 -0.07 2.08 -13.97
C GLY A 7 0.11 1.06 -15.10
N GLU A 8 0.76 -0.07 -14.85
CA GLU A 8 1.02 -1.12 -15.84
C GLU A 8 0.10 -2.34 -15.64
N PRO A 9 -0.09 -3.16 -16.68
CA PRO A 9 -0.70 -4.48 -16.53
C PRO A 9 0.07 -5.39 -15.56
N VAL A 10 -0.61 -6.37 -14.99
CA VAL A 10 0.05 -7.45 -14.25
C VAL A 10 0.96 -8.21 -15.22
N PRO A 11 2.26 -8.41 -14.92
CA PRO A 11 3.15 -9.12 -15.83
C PRO A 11 2.67 -10.54 -16.08
N GLU A 12 2.63 -10.94 -17.35
CA GLU A 12 2.31 -12.31 -17.76
C GLU A 12 3.31 -13.29 -17.15
N GLY A 13 2.81 -14.48 -16.76
CA GLY A 13 3.62 -15.50 -16.10
C GLY A 13 4.11 -15.14 -14.70
N SER A 14 3.71 -14.00 -14.14
CA SER A 14 4.00 -13.69 -12.73
C SER A 14 3.18 -14.57 -11.78
N GLY A 15 3.66 -14.73 -10.54
CA GLY A 15 2.91 -15.45 -9.50
C GLY A 15 1.68 -14.70 -8.97
N TRP A 16 1.41 -13.49 -9.49
CA TRP A 16 0.33 -12.62 -9.06
C TRP A 16 -0.98 -13.02 -9.72
N ALA A 17 -1.98 -13.31 -8.89
CA ALA A 17 -3.30 -13.71 -9.35
C ALA A 17 -4.36 -13.38 -8.30
N GLU A 18 -5.61 -13.30 -8.74
CA GLU A 18 -6.78 -13.27 -7.86
C GLU A 18 -6.81 -14.55 -7.03
N ARG A 19 -6.91 -14.38 -5.72
CA ARG A 19 -7.03 -15.50 -4.78
C ARG A 19 -8.04 -15.10 -3.72
N GLY A 20 -9.06 -15.93 -3.57
CA GLY A 20 -10.21 -15.62 -2.72
C GLY A 20 -11.26 -14.77 -3.42
N ALA A 21 -12.29 -14.38 -2.66
CA ALA A 21 -13.42 -13.62 -3.17
C ALA A 21 -13.03 -12.22 -3.63
N GLN A 22 -13.61 -11.78 -4.74
CA GLN A 22 -13.45 -10.43 -5.27
C GLN A 22 -14.68 -9.58 -4.95
N VAL A 23 -14.46 -8.30 -4.65
CA VAL A 23 -15.56 -7.35 -4.41
C VAL A 23 -16.29 -7.03 -5.71
N SER A 24 -15.57 -6.93 -6.83
CA SER A 24 -16.15 -6.77 -8.16
C SER A 24 -15.14 -7.10 -9.27
N GLU A 25 -15.62 -7.26 -10.50
CA GLU A 25 -14.76 -7.37 -11.68
C GLU A 25 -13.99 -6.06 -11.99
N ALA A 26 -14.54 -4.91 -11.59
CA ALA A 26 -13.96 -3.60 -11.85
C ALA A 26 -12.78 -3.25 -10.92
N CYS A 27 -12.77 -3.86 -9.73
CA CYS A 27 -11.71 -3.70 -8.74
C CYS A 27 -11.36 -5.07 -8.14
N ARG A 28 -10.19 -5.57 -8.54
CA ARG A 28 -9.72 -6.91 -8.19
C ARG A 28 -8.51 -6.81 -7.29
N THR A 29 -8.45 -7.67 -6.28
CA THR A 29 -7.31 -7.84 -5.39
C THR A 29 -6.54 -9.09 -5.78
N ILE A 30 -5.27 -8.91 -6.10
CA ILE A 30 -4.34 -9.99 -6.43
C ILE A 30 -3.28 -10.14 -5.36
N SER A 31 -2.82 -11.37 -5.14
CA SER A 31 -1.73 -11.68 -4.21
C SER A 31 -0.71 -12.58 -4.91
N SER A 32 0.39 -12.94 -4.24
CA SER A 32 1.35 -13.93 -4.73
C SER A 32 1.94 -14.73 -3.56
N PRO A 33 1.99 -16.07 -3.62
CA PRO A 33 2.65 -16.89 -2.59
C PRO A 33 4.13 -16.55 -2.41
N GLY A 34 4.80 -16.05 -3.45
CA GLY A 34 6.19 -15.60 -3.38
C GLY A 34 6.38 -14.26 -2.67
N TYR A 35 5.29 -13.56 -2.35
CA TYR A 35 5.29 -12.27 -1.63
C TYR A 35 4.22 -12.31 -0.52
N PRO A 36 4.41 -13.15 0.52
CA PRO A 36 3.45 -13.27 1.61
C PRO A 36 3.24 -11.91 2.29
N GLY A 37 1.99 -11.63 2.67
CA GLY A 37 1.63 -10.34 3.29
C GLY A 37 1.61 -9.14 2.34
N ALA A 38 1.84 -9.33 1.05
CA ALA A 38 1.62 -8.29 0.04
C ALA A 38 0.42 -8.61 -0.86
N TYR A 39 -0.30 -7.57 -1.26
CA TYR A 39 -1.37 -7.65 -2.25
C TYR A 39 -1.35 -6.43 -3.16
N ALA A 40 -2.00 -6.51 -4.31
CA ALA A 40 -2.18 -5.39 -5.21
C ALA A 40 -3.63 -5.25 -5.66
N ILE A 41 -4.03 -4.03 -5.98
CA ILE A 41 -5.33 -3.72 -6.54
C ILE A 41 -5.17 -3.45 -8.03
N VAL A 42 -6.02 -4.08 -8.83
CA VAL A 42 -6.09 -3.91 -10.27
C VAL A 42 -7.44 -3.33 -10.63
N THR A 43 -7.43 -2.18 -11.30
CA THR A 43 -8.62 -1.59 -11.93
C THR A 43 -8.31 -1.22 -13.37
N GLY A 44 -9.28 -1.40 -14.28
CA GLY A 44 -9.08 -1.14 -15.71
C GLY A 44 -7.91 -1.94 -16.32
N GLY A 45 -7.64 -3.13 -15.79
CA GLY A 45 -6.53 -4.00 -16.22
C GLY A 45 -5.13 -3.54 -15.77
N LYS A 46 -5.03 -2.49 -14.93
CA LYS A 46 -3.76 -1.92 -14.49
C LYS A 46 -3.61 -1.95 -12.98
N VAL A 47 -2.39 -2.14 -12.51
CA VAL A 47 -2.06 -2.08 -11.08
C VAL A 47 -2.20 -0.64 -10.58
N GLN A 48 -3.10 -0.41 -9.63
CA GLN A 48 -3.37 0.90 -9.07
C GLN A 48 -2.74 1.11 -7.70
N ARG A 49 -2.59 0.03 -6.93
CA ARG A 49 -1.99 0.06 -5.60
C ARG A 49 -1.30 -1.26 -5.31
N ILE A 50 -0.15 -1.19 -4.67
CA ILE A 50 0.52 -2.32 -4.03
C ILE A 50 0.55 -2.03 -2.53
N THR A 51 0.16 -3.00 -1.73
CA THR A 51 0.14 -2.92 -0.27
C THR A 51 1.06 -3.98 0.32
N ILE A 52 1.86 -3.57 1.30
CA ILE A 52 2.73 -4.41 2.11
C ILE A 52 2.17 -4.39 3.54
N GLY A 53 1.80 -5.54 4.09
CA GLY A 53 1.21 -5.67 5.43
C GLY A 53 1.93 -6.67 6.33
N GLN A 54 1.34 -6.97 7.50
CA GLN A 54 1.98 -7.63 8.66
C GLN A 54 2.77 -8.92 8.41
N ARG A 55 2.49 -9.68 7.34
CA ARG A 55 3.20 -10.94 7.03
C ARG A 55 4.32 -10.79 6.01
N SER A 56 4.58 -9.57 5.55
CA SER A 56 5.61 -9.28 4.56
C SER A 56 6.93 -8.94 5.24
N THR A 57 8.02 -9.41 4.65
CA THR A 57 9.39 -9.01 4.98
C THR A 57 9.96 -8.00 3.97
N ALA A 58 9.13 -7.48 3.06
CA ALA A 58 9.53 -6.48 2.10
C ALA A 58 9.70 -5.11 2.77
N GLU A 59 10.77 -4.42 2.39
CA GLU A 59 11.11 -3.08 2.85
C GLU A 59 11.21 -2.12 1.65
N LEU A 60 11.03 -0.84 1.92
CA LEU A 60 11.42 0.23 0.99
C LEU A 60 12.95 0.30 0.88
N ALA A 61 13.45 1.05 -0.10
CA ALA A 61 14.88 1.19 -0.34
C ALA A 61 15.63 1.79 0.87
N GLU A 62 14.93 2.55 1.69
CA GLU A 62 15.40 3.20 2.91
C GLU A 62 15.46 2.23 4.13
N GLY A 63 15.10 0.96 3.95
CA GLY A 63 15.00 -0.04 5.02
C GLY A 63 13.74 0.07 5.87
N ILE A 64 12.72 0.79 5.37
CA ILE A 64 11.45 0.97 6.08
C ILE A 64 10.46 -0.14 5.67
N GLY A 65 10.13 -1.00 6.63
CA GLY A 65 9.13 -2.05 6.50
C GLY A 65 8.01 -1.94 7.53
N VAL A 66 7.11 -2.94 7.53
CA VAL A 66 6.11 -3.10 8.59
C VAL A 66 6.82 -3.27 9.93
N GLY A 67 6.32 -2.58 10.96
CA GLY A 67 6.88 -2.57 12.30
C GLY A 67 7.88 -1.44 12.55
N ALA A 68 8.35 -0.72 11.51
CA ALA A 68 9.13 0.50 11.68
C ALA A 68 8.35 1.53 12.51
N SER A 69 9.05 2.28 13.35
CA SER A 69 8.45 3.35 14.15
C SER A 69 8.07 4.56 13.29
N GLU A 70 7.07 5.32 13.72
CA GLU A 70 6.72 6.60 13.10
C GLU A 70 7.94 7.55 13.01
N ALA A 71 8.82 7.54 14.01
CA ALA A 71 10.03 8.35 14.02
C ALA A 71 11.01 7.97 12.90
N GLU A 72 11.20 6.67 12.64
CA GLU A 72 12.03 6.18 11.53
C GLU A 72 11.43 6.56 10.17
N VAL A 73 10.11 6.46 10.03
CA VAL A 73 9.40 6.92 8.82
C VAL A 73 9.67 8.40 8.60
N ARG A 74 9.47 9.26 9.61
CA ARG A 74 9.64 10.71 9.48
C ARG A 74 11.07 11.14 9.19
N LYS A 75 12.06 10.35 9.60
CA LYS A 75 13.48 10.61 9.29
C LYS A 75 13.75 10.61 7.78
N TRP A 76 13.10 9.71 7.04
CA TRP A 76 13.28 9.56 5.60
C TRP A 76 12.20 10.28 4.78
N PHE A 77 10.98 10.31 5.29
CA PHE A 77 9.78 10.77 4.59
C PHE A 77 9.23 12.06 5.21
N ALA A 78 10.09 13.07 5.28
CA ALA A 78 9.69 14.39 5.77
C ALA A 78 8.62 15.02 4.85
N GLY A 79 7.69 15.79 5.44
CA GLY A 79 6.65 16.51 4.70
C GLY A 79 5.45 15.66 4.27
N PHE A 80 5.34 14.42 4.76
CA PHE A 80 4.12 13.63 4.60
C PHE A 80 2.98 14.27 5.39
N ARG A 81 1.81 14.34 4.76
CA ARG A 81 0.60 14.86 5.40
C ARG A 81 0.02 13.81 6.33
N GLU A 82 -0.49 14.28 7.46
CA GLU A 82 -1.12 13.47 8.49
C GLU A 82 -2.64 13.58 8.41
N ASP A 83 -3.29 12.44 8.31
CA ASP A 83 -4.75 12.33 8.39
C ASP A 83 -5.10 11.30 9.48
N PRO A 84 -6.14 11.51 10.30
CA PRO A 84 -6.60 10.53 11.28
C PRO A 84 -6.86 9.15 10.64
N HIS A 85 -6.62 8.08 11.39
CA HIS A 85 -7.00 6.75 10.94
C HIS A 85 -8.52 6.59 10.93
N GLU A 86 -9.07 5.86 9.95
CA GLU A 86 -10.53 5.74 9.76
C GLU A 86 -11.21 5.02 10.93
N TYR A 87 -10.55 3.99 11.48
CA TYR A 87 -11.12 3.08 12.46
C TYR A 87 -10.39 3.01 13.80
N GLU A 88 -9.25 3.68 13.95
CA GLU A 88 -8.43 3.61 15.16
C GLU A 88 -8.24 5.02 15.69
N ASP A 89 -8.44 5.19 17.00
CA ASP A 89 -8.19 6.46 17.64
C ASP A 89 -6.69 6.81 17.62
N ALA A 90 -6.40 8.09 17.85
CA ALA A 90 -5.03 8.55 18.04
C ALA A 90 -4.28 7.66 19.08
N PRO A 91 -3.01 7.31 18.82
CA PRO A 91 -2.12 7.94 17.84
C PRO A 91 -2.17 7.34 16.42
N ALA A 92 -3.10 6.43 16.10
CA ALA A 92 -3.18 5.87 14.76
C ALA A 92 -3.48 6.95 13.71
N LYS A 93 -2.81 6.86 12.55
CA LYS A 93 -2.92 7.86 11.47
C LYS A 93 -2.45 7.32 10.14
N TYR A 94 -2.76 8.06 9.09
CA TYR A 94 -2.11 7.90 7.79
C TYR A 94 -1.02 8.96 7.60
N LEU A 95 0.11 8.55 7.02
CA LEU A 95 1.13 9.47 6.53
C LEU A 95 1.16 9.38 5.00
N THR A 96 0.75 10.43 4.30
CA THR A 96 0.61 10.43 2.84
C THR A 96 1.62 11.37 2.19
N ALA A 97 2.32 10.87 1.17
CA ALA A 97 3.30 11.65 0.42
C ALA A 97 2.68 12.90 -0.22
N PRO A 98 3.39 14.04 -0.27
CA PRO A 98 2.84 15.30 -0.75
C PRO A 98 2.43 15.24 -2.24
N ASN A 99 3.08 14.38 -3.03
CA ASN A 99 2.81 14.19 -4.45
C ASN A 99 1.56 13.33 -4.74
N ALA A 100 0.85 12.81 -3.74
CA ALA A 100 -0.34 11.97 -3.98
C ALA A 100 -1.42 12.63 -4.85
N GLY A 101 -1.51 13.97 -4.83
CA GLY A 101 -2.45 14.71 -5.67
C GLY A 101 -1.99 14.99 -7.10
N SER A 102 -0.75 14.65 -7.49
CA SER A 102 -0.17 15.06 -8.79
C SER A 102 -0.51 14.12 -9.96
N GLY A 103 -1.30 13.07 -9.73
CA GLY A 103 -1.53 12.01 -10.72
C GLY A 103 -0.35 11.05 -10.90
N SER A 104 0.71 11.17 -10.08
CA SER A 104 1.84 10.25 -10.04
C SER A 104 1.69 9.22 -8.92
N SER A 105 2.40 8.10 -9.00
CA SER A 105 2.41 7.13 -7.90
C SER A 105 2.99 7.77 -6.64
N ALA A 106 2.33 7.54 -5.51
CA ALA A 106 2.71 8.09 -4.22
C ALA A 106 2.70 7.02 -3.13
N LEU A 107 3.42 7.32 -2.05
CA LEU A 107 3.55 6.48 -0.87
C LEU A 107 2.54 6.92 0.19
N ARG A 108 1.95 5.96 0.88
CA ARG A 108 1.13 6.18 2.08
C ARG A 108 1.45 5.11 3.11
N PHE A 109 1.70 5.52 4.35
CA PHE A 109 1.83 4.62 5.49
C PHE A 109 0.54 4.62 6.30
N GLU A 110 0.19 3.45 6.84
CA GLU A 110 -0.76 3.31 7.94
C GLU A 110 0.02 3.08 9.23
N ILE A 111 -0.07 4.03 10.15
CA ILE A 111 0.53 3.94 11.49
C ILE A 111 -0.54 3.47 12.46
N GLY A 112 -0.26 2.39 13.19
CA GLY A 112 -1.16 1.85 14.20
C GLY A 112 -1.12 2.63 15.51
N LYS A 113 -2.04 2.29 16.43
CA LYS A 113 -2.08 2.85 17.79
C LYS A 113 -0.80 2.59 18.62
N ASP A 114 0.02 1.65 18.22
CA ASP A 114 1.33 1.35 18.82
C ASP A 114 2.46 2.26 18.29
N GLY A 115 2.13 3.20 17.39
CA GLY A 115 3.08 4.14 16.78
C GLY A 115 3.98 3.48 15.74
N ARG A 116 3.60 2.33 15.20
CA ARG A 116 4.38 1.57 14.21
C ARG A 116 3.63 1.40 12.90
N VAL A 117 4.40 1.23 11.82
CA VAL A 117 3.86 0.95 10.48
C VAL A 117 3.12 -0.38 10.49
N LYS A 118 1.80 -0.35 10.24
CA LYS A 118 0.97 -1.53 10.02
C LYS A 118 0.94 -1.95 8.56
N MET A 119 0.83 -0.96 7.67
CA MET A 119 0.79 -1.17 6.22
C MET A 119 1.54 -0.06 5.48
N ILE A 120 2.08 -0.43 4.32
CA ILE A 120 2.72 0.48 3.37
C ILE A 120 1.98 0.35 2.05
N HIS A 121 1.55 1.47 1.48
CA HIS A 121 0.86 1.53 0.20
C HIS A 121 1.65 2.36 -0.80
N VAL A 122 1.80 1.84 -2.02
CA VAL A 122 2.30 2.60 -3.17
C VAL A 122 1.23 2.54 -4.26
N GLY A 123 0.79 3.68 -4.77
CA GLY A 123 -0.31 3.69 -5.73
C GLY A 123 -0.72 5.06 -6.24
N LEU A 124 -1.82 5.09 -7.00
CA LEU A 124 -2.43 6.30 -7.56
C LEU A 124 -3.71 6.68 -6.82
N MET A 125 -3.98 7.97 -6.68
CA MET A 125 -5.29 8.44 -6.23
C MET A 125 -6.38 8.13 -7.28
N PRO A 126 -7.62 7.80 -6.87
CA PRO A 126 -8.10 7.70 -5.48
C PRO A 126 -7.79 6.36 -4.80
N VAL A 127 -7.36 5.33 -5.53
CA VAL A 127 -7.17 3.96 -4.99
C VAL A 127 -6.11 3.89 -3.88
N LEU A 128 -5.11 4.79 -3.88
CA LEU A 128 -4.16 4.95 -2.79
C LEU A 128 -4.84 5.28 -1.45
N ALA A 129 -5.96 6.02 -1.50
CA ALA A 129 -6.70 6.47 -0.33
C ALA A 129 -7.66 5.41 0.25
N TYR A 130 -7.95 4.34 -0.50
CA TYR A 130 -8.84 3.26 -0.04
C TYR A 130 -8.40 2.71 1.31
N VAL A 131 -9.37 2.50 2.20
CA VAL A 131 -9.13 2.06 3.58
C VAL A 131 -8.92 0.56 3.62
N GLU A 132 -9.74 -0.21 2.90
CA GLU A 132 -9.66 -1.67 2.88
C GLU A 132 -9.89 -2.23 1.48
N GLY A 133 -8.87 -2.89 0.93
CA GLY A 133 -8.98 -3.51 -0.39
C GLY A 133 -9.53 -2.51 -1.42
N CYS A 134 -10.70 -2.82 -1.98
CA CYS A 134 -11.40 -2.05 -3.01
C CYS A 134 -12.40 -1.00 -2.47
N ALA A 135 -12.29 -0.59 -1.20
CA ALA A 135 -13.11 0.42 -0.54
C ALA A 135 -12.25 1.48 0.15
#